data_AF-M4E6X0-F1
#
_entry.id   AF-M4E6X0-F1
#
_cell.length_a   1.000
_cell.length_b   1.000
_cell.length_c   1.000
_cell.angle_alpha   90.00
_cell.angle_beta   90.00
_cell.angle_gamma   90.00
#
_symmetry.space_group_name_H-M   'P 1'
#
loop_
_entity.id
_entity.type
_entity.pdbx_description
1 polymer ?
#
loop_
_entity_poly.entity_id
_entity_poly.type
_entity_poly.pdbx_seq_one_letter_code
_entity_poly.pdbx_strand_id
1 'polypeptide(L)' 'MASSGVVLAHSAFDGLRLGRSAQFVVGRLLRFWDSKNIKKQGEFMGITLLLLDEKVS' A
#
# COMPACT_ATOMS: atom_id res chain seq x y z
N MET A 1 3.16 28.33 14.89
CA MET A 1 4.11 27.50 14.12
C MET A 1 3.35 26.94 12.93
N ALA A 2 3.66 27.37 11.71
CA ALA A 2 3.02 26.80 10.52
C ALA A 2 3.58 25.39 10.32
N SER A 3 2.73 24.38 10.36
CA SER A 3 3.08 23.03 9.91
C SER A 3 3.47 23.15 8.43
N SER A 4 4.73 22.86 8.10
CA SER A 4 5.17 22.70 6.72
C SER A 4 4.51 21.45 6.19
N GLY A 5 3.26 21.60 5.73
CA GLY A 5 2.48 20.53 5.17
C GLY A 5 3.10 20.13 3.84
N VAL A 6 4.01 19.16 3.86
CA VAL A 6 4.43 18.48 2.63
C VAL A 6 3.17 17.84 2.07
N VAL A 7 2.63 18.42 1.00
CA VAL A 7 1.54 17.82 0.23
C VAL A 7 2.14 16.62 -0.50
N LEU A 8 2.01 15.43 0.09
CA LEU A 8 2.40 14.19 -0.55
C LEU A 8 1.38 13.90 -1.66
N ALA A 9 1.81 14.09 -2.91
CA ALA A 9 1.02 13.66 -4.05
C ALA A 9 0.88 12.13 -4.04
N HIS A 10 -0.36 11.64 -3.99
CA HIS A 10 -0.64 10.22 -4.14
C HIS A 10 -0.66 9.85 -5.62
N SER A 11 -0.22 8.64 -5.94
CA SER A 11 -0.30 8.04 -7.28
C SER A 11 -1.52 7.12 -7.35
N ALA A 12 -2.18 7.11 -8.51
CA ALA A 12 -3.07 6.02 -8.89
C ALA A 12 -2.25 4.73 -9.08
N PHE A 13 -2.91 3.57 -9.09
CA PHE A 13 -2.22 2.29 -9.15
C PHE A 13 -1.52 2.06 -10.50
N ASP A 14 -2.08 2.57 -11.59
CA ASP A 14 -1.48 2.53 -12.93
C ASP A 14 -0.20 3.39 -13.05
N GLY A 15 -0.06 4.38 -12.17
CA GLY A 15 1.10 5.28 -12.10
C GLY A 15 2.29 4.73 -11.32
N LEU A 16 2.16 3.56 -10.68
CA LEU A 16 3.22 2.96 -9.89
C LEU A 16 4.39 2.51 -10.76
N ARG A 17 5.61 2.89 -10.37
CA ARG A 17 6.85 2.54 -11.08
C ARG A 17 7.82 1.77 -10.19
N LEU A 18 8.46 0.75 -10.76
CA LEU A 18 9.56 0.05 -10.11
C LEU A 18 10.77 0.98 -9.94
N GLY A 19 11.58 0.76 -8.91
CA GLY A 19 12.82 1.52 -8.65
C GLY A 19 12.63 2.87 -7.96
N ARG A 20 11.40 3.28 -7.61
CA ARG A 20 11.16 4.43 -6.72
C ARG A 20 11.15 3.98 -5.26
N SER A 21 11.90 4.67 -4.41
CA SER A 21 12.07 4.30 -2.99
C SER A 21 10.80 4.45 -2.15
N ALA A 22 9.96 5.45 -2.44
CA ALA A 22 8.68 5.66 -1.78
C ALA A 22 7.63 6.16 -2.77
N GLN A 23 6.45 5.53 -2.75
CA GLN A 23 5.26 5.94 -3.50
C GLN A 23 4.07 5.85 -2.56
N PHE A 24 3.23 6.89 -2.56
CA PHE A 24 2.04 6.96 -1.73
C PHE A 24 0.83 6.68 -2.59
N VAL A 25 -0.06 5.82 -2.11
CA VAL A 25 -1.30 5.47 -2.80
C VAL A 25 -2.47 5.56 -1.84
N VAL A 26 -3.65 5.87 -2.37
CA VAL A 26 -4.90 5.81 -1.64
C VAL A 26 -5.76 4.74 -2.31
N GLY A 27 -6.26 3.79 -1.53
CA GLY A 27 -7.09 2.72 -2.05
C GLY A 27 -8.00 2.13 -0.99
N ARG A 28 -9.12 1.56 -1.43
CA ARG A 28 -10.04 0.81 -0.60
C ARG A 28 -9.55 -0.63 -0.43
N LEU A 29 -9.42 -1.10 0.80
CA LEU A 29 -9.12 -2.49 1.09
C LEU A 29 -10.33 -3.37 0.79
N LEU A 30 -10.18 -4.30 -0.16
CA LEU A 30 -11.21 -5.26 -0.52
C LEU A 30 -11.02 -6.60 0.19
N ARG A 31 -9.77 -7.02 0.38
CA ARG A 31 -9.44 -8.29 1.04
C ARG A 31 -8.07 -8.26 1.71
N PHE A 32 -8.02 -8.87 2.89
CA PHE A 32 -6.81 -9.17 3.64
C PHE A 32 -6.67 -10.70 3.73
N TRP A 33 -5.48 -11.23 3.46
CA TRP A 33 -5.17 -12.64 3.71
C TRP A 33 -4.22 -12.76 4.89
N ASP A 34 -4.50 -13.74 5.75
CA ASP A 34 -3.67 -14.03 6.91
C ASP A 34 -2.26 -14.43 6.50
N SER A 35 -1.29 -13.72 7.06
CA SER A 35 0.13 -13.96 6.88
C SER A 35 0.68 -14.82 8.02
N LYS A 36 0.54 -16.13 7.93
CA LYS A 36 1.20 -17.04 8.89
C LYS A 36 1.88 -18.16 8.15
N ASN A 37 3.18 -18.32 8.40
CA ASN A 37 3.89 -19.49 7.92
C ASN A 37 3.85 -20.58 8.98
N ILE A 38 3.01 -21.57 8.73
CA ILE A 38 2.88 -22.76 9.58
C ILE A 38 4.24 -23.49 9.70
N LYS A 39 5.10 -23.45 8.68
CA LYS A 39 6.42 -24.10 8.67
C LYS A 39 7.49 -23.33 9.45
N LYS A 40 7.34 -22.03 9.66
CA LYS A 40 8.25 -21.20 10.47
C LYS A 40 7.65 -20.83 11.81
N GLN A 41 6.96 -21.77 12.46
CA GLN A 41 6.42 -21.57 13.81
C GLN A 41 5.49 -20.34 13.94
N GLY A 42 4.83 -19.93 12.86
CA GLY A 42 3.97 -18.74 12.86
C GLY A 42 4.69 -17.41 12.70
N GLU A 43 5.98 -17.39 12.33
CA GLU A 43 6.66 -16.15 11.97
C GLU A 43 5.96 -15.41 10.82
N PHE A 44 5.96 -14.08 10.92
CA PHE A 44 5.41 -13.19 9.93
C PHE A 44 6.26 -13.21 8.65
N MET A 45 5.73 -13.80 7.59
CA MET A 45 6.41 -13.84 6.28
C MET A 45 6.08 -12.66 5.37
N GLY A 46 5.03 -11.91 5.69
CA GLY A 46 4.52 -10.83 4.83
C GLY A 46 3.03 -10.98 4.54
N ILE A 47 2.38 -9.85 4.27
CA ILE A 47 0.95 -9.74 4.02
C ILE A 47 0.64 -9.72 2.53
N THR A 48 -0.53 -10.23 2.17
CA THR A 48 -1.13 -10.00 0.85
C THR A 48 -2.41 -9.20 1.05
N LEU A 49 -2.55 -8.11 0.31
CA LEU A 49 -3.71 -7.22 0.33
C LEU A 49 -4.26 -7.10 -1.10
N LEU A 50 -5.58 -7.04 -1.24
CA LEU A 50 -6.24 -6.60 -2.47
C LEU A 50 -6.83 -5.22 -2.23
N LEU A 51 -6.33 -4.23 -2.97
CA LEU A 51 -6.77 -2.84 -2.90
C LEU A 51 -7.46 -2.45 -4.22
N LEU A 52 -8.34 -1.46 -4.17
CA LEU A 52 -8.94 -0.79 -5.31
C LEU A 52 -8.67 0.71 -5.21
N ASP A 53 -8.11 1.34 -6.23
CA ASP A 53 -7.95 2.80 -6.27
C ASP A 53 -9.23 3.49 -6.73
N GLU A 54 -9.30 4.80 -6.49
CA GLU A 54 -10.41 5.60 -6.97
C GLU A 54 -10.29 5.78 -8.48
N LYS A 55 -11.39 5.52 -9.21
CA LYS A 55 -11.44 5.84 -10.63
C LYS A 55 -11.41 7.36 -10.77
N VAL A 56 -10.35 7.90 -11.36
CA VAL A 56 -10.34 9.30 -11.81
C VAL A 56 -11.39 9.40 -12.91
N SER A 57 -12.56 9.93 -12.57
CA SER A 57 -13.69 10.18 -13.48
C SER A 57 -13.51 11.47 -14.25
#